data_AF-A0A077ZCU0-F1
#
_entry.id   AF-A0A077ZCU0-F1
#
_cell.length_a   1.000
_cell.length_b   1.000
_cell.length_c   1.000
_cell.angle_alpha   90.00
_cell.angle_beta   90.00
_cell.angle_gamma   90.00
#
_symmetry.space_group_name_H-M   'P 1'
#
loop_
_entity.id
_entity.type
_entity.pdbx_description
1 polymer ?
#
loop_
_entity_poly.entity_id
_entity_poly.type
_entity_poly.pdbx_seq_one_letter_code
_entity_poly.pdbx_strand_id
1 'polypeptide(L)'
;MLLPNKIHHILCTGNLCTKEQYDYLKSLASDVHVVRGDFDEELEYQETKVITVGHFRIGLCHGHQLIPWNSLEIVSLMRRKLDVDIMITGHTHKLETSKHEGKFYINPGSITGAFSPVTENVIPSFVLLDFQQSVVFIYDYQLVNNEVKVEKAQYKKV
;
A
#
# COMPACT_ATOMS: atom_id res chain seq x y z
N MET A 1 -17.73 -1.72 -2.42
CA MET A 1 -17.80 -1.91 -0.97
C MET A 1 -16.93 -3.11 -0.61
N LEU A 2 -15.99 -2.97 0.33
CA LEU A 2 -15.14 -4.06 0.80
C LEU A 2 -16.02 -5.04 1.58
N LEU A 3 -16.36 -6.17 0.96
CA LEU A 3 -17.19 -7.19 1.58
C LEU A 3 -16.30 -8.27 2.21
N PRO A 4 -16.67 -8.78 3.39
CA PRO A 4 -15.99 -9.93 3.99
C PRO A 4 -15.87 -11.11 3.02
N ASN A 5 -14.82 -11.91 3.17
CA ASN A 5 -14.54 -13.14 2.40
C ASN A 5 -14.20 -12.98 0.91
N LYS A 6 -13.94 -11.76 0.43
CA LYS A 6 -13.40 -11.52 -0.93
C LYS A 6 -11.92 -11.17 -0.97
N ILE A 7 -11.33 -10.89 0.20
CA ILE A 7 -9.95 -10.42 0.34
C ILE A 7 -9.18 -11.46 1.15
N HIS A 8 -8.11 -11.98 0.57
CA HIS A 8 -7.26 -12.98 1.22
C HIS A 8 -6.23 -12.33 2.15
N HIS A 9 -5.59 -11.25 1.69
CA HIS A 9 -4.53 -10.55 2.39
C HIS A 9 -4.81 -9.04 2.39
N ILE A 10 -4.59 -8.39 3.53
CA ILE A 10 -4.58 -6.93 3.64
C ILE A 10 -3.15 -6.48 3.94
N LEU A 11 -2.64 -5.57 3.11
CA LEU A 11 -1.33 -4.94 3.27
C LEU A 11 -1.53 -3.46 3.61
N CYS A 12 -1.37 -3.11 4.89
CA CYS A 12 -1.59 -1.77 5.41
C CYS A 12 -0.26 -1.06 5.67
N THR A 13 -0.11 0.13 5.09
CA THR A 13 1.09 0.97 5.24
C THR A 13 1.23 1.62 6.62
N GLY A 14 0.31 1.38 7.56
CA GLY A 14 0.33 1.99 8.90
C GLY A 14 -0.55 3.23 9.00
N ASN A 15 -0.37 3.99 10.09
CA ASN A 15 -1.23 5.09 10.51
C ASN A 15 -2.70 4.68 10.64
N LEU A 16 -2.92 3.51 11.25
CA LEU A 16 -4.22 3.10 11.80
C LEU A 16 -4.51 3.88 13.09
N CYS A 17 -3.46 4.24 13.81
CA CYS A 17 -3.42 5.01 15.05
C CYS A 17 -4.05 4.31 16.26
N THR A 18 -5.03 3.42 16.08
CA THR A 18 -5.64 2.69 17.19
C THR A 18 -5.98 1.24 16.84
N LYS A 19 -6.14 0.44 17.90
CA LYS A 19 -6.60 -0.95 17.81
C LYS A 19 -7.97 -1.12 17.13
N GLU A 20 -8.87 -0.16 17.25
CA GLU A 20 -10.21 -0.26 16.64
C GLU A 20 -10.14 -0.43 15.11
N GLN A 21 -9.26 0.34 14.46
CA GLN A 21 -9.05 0.25 13.01
C GLN A 21 -8.38 -1.07 12.63
N TYR A 22 -7.48 -1.59 13.47
CA TYR A 22 -6.89 -2.91 13.27
C TYR A 22 -7.96 -4.03 13.33
N ASP A 23 -8.81 -4.00 14.35
CA ASP A 23 -9.89 -4.97 14.54
C ASP A 23 -10.89 -4.89 13.37
N TYR A 24 -11.16 -3.69 12.85
CA TYR A 24 -11.94 -3.52 11.62
C TYR A 24 -11.28 -4.21 10.42
N LEU A 25 -9.97 -4.04 10.18
CA LEU A 25 -9.29 -4.75 9.09
C LEU A 25 -9.35 -6.28 9.27
N LYS A 26 -9.21 -6.77 10.50
CA LYS A 26 -9.35 -8.20 10.83
C LYS A 26 -10.76 -8.75 10.58
N SER A 27 -11.79 -7.90 10.62
CA SER A 27 -13.15 -8.29 10.22
C SER A 27 -13.32 -8.48 8.70
N LEU A 28 -12.45 -7.86 7.90
CA LEU A 28 -12.49 -7.93 6.43
C LEU A 28 -11.68 -9.11 5.87
N ALA A 29 -10.52 -9.41 6.47
CA ALA A 29 -9.66 -10.52 6.11
C ALA A 29 -8.96 -11.11 7.34
N SER A 30 -8.76 -12.42 7.37
CA SER A 30 -8.04 -13.09 8.45
C SER A 30 -6.54 -12.75 8.45
N ASP A 31 -5.95 -12.60 7.26
CA ASP A 31 -4.53 -12.28 7.10
C ASP A 31 -4.31 -10.78 6.85
N VAL A 32 -3.83 -10.10 7.89
CA VAL A 32 -3.65 -8.64 7.92
C VAL A 32 -2.21 -8.35 8.31
N HIS A 33 -1.55 -7.59 7.46
CA HIS A 33 -0.18 -7.15 7.64
C HIS A 33 -0.14 -5.64 7.75
N VAL A 34 0.34 -5.15 8.88
CA VAL A 34 0.51 -3.73 9.16
C VAL A 34 1.99 -3.47 9.38
N VAL A 35 2.49 -2.37 8.82
CA VAL A 35 3.79 -1.78 9.19
C VAL A 35 3.56 -0.50 9.98
N ARG A 36 4.56 -0.11 10.75
CA ARG A 36 4.44 1.03 11.65
C ARG A 36 4.48 2.36 10.89
N GLY A 37 3.42 3.14 11.08
CA GLY A 37 3.37 4.56 10.74
C GLY A 37 3.91 5.45 11.85
N ASP A 38 4.15 6.71 11.52
CA ASP A 38 4.69 7.73 12.43
C ASP A 38 3.69 8.17 13.51
N PHE A 39 2.39 7.90 13.31
CA PHE A 39 1.32 8.20 14.26
C PHE A 39 0.68 6.96 14.91
N ASP A 40 1.17 5.74 14.61
CA ASP A 40 0.66 4.52 15.24
C ASP A 40 1.06 4.43 16.72
N GLU A 41 0.08 4.21 17.61
CA GLU A 41 0.30 3.97 19.04
C GLU A 41 0.95 2.60 19.31
N GLU A 42 0.64 1.60 18.47
CA GLU A 42 1.21 0.25 18.57
C GLU A 42 2.70 0.22 18.17
N LEU A 43 3.56 0.23 19.19
CA LEU A 43 5.02 0.16 19.03
C LEU A 43 5.54 -1.21 18.54
N GLU A 44 4.71 -2.25 18.58
CA GLU A 44 5.08 -3.62 18.17
C GLU A 44 5.05 -3.82 16.65
N TYR A 45 4.43 -2.91 15.89
CA TYR A 45 4.44 -2.99 14.43
C TYR A 45 5.86 -2.85 13.89
N GLN A 46 6.19 -3.69 12.90
CA GLN A 46 7.49 -3.65 12.24
C GLN A 46 7.57 -2.42 11.32
N GLU A 47 8.73 -1.77 11.26
CA GLU A 47 8.99 -0.65 10.34
C GLU A 47 8.88 -1.05 8.87
N THR A 48 9.27 -2.30 8.57
CA THR A 48 9.19 -2.90 7.23
C THR A 48 8.77 -4.35 7.32
N LYS A 49 8.08 -4.84 6.29
CA LYS A 49 7.69 -6.25 6.18
C LYS A 49 7.90 -6.76 4.75
N VAL A 50 8.27 -8.03 4.60
CA VAL A 50 8.31 -8.73 3.31
C VAL A 50 7.34 -9.88 3.34
N ILE A 51 6.48 -9.97 2.34
CA ILE A 51 5.43 -10.97 2.23
C ILE A 51 5.51 -11.57 0.83
N THR A 52 5.27 -12.88 0.72
CA THR A 52 5.22 -13.56 -0.56
C THR A 52 3.78 -13.91 -0.90
N VAL A 53 3.29 -13.43 -2.05
CA VAL A 53 1.97 -13.78 -2.58
C VAL A 53 2.17 -14.37 -3.97
N GLY A 54 1.87 -15.66 -4.11
CA GLY A 54 2.18 -16.42 -5.32
C GLY A 54 3.67 -16.37 -5.65
N HIS A 55 4.01 -15.87 -6.84
CA HIS A 55 5.40 -15.72 -7.29
C HIS A 55 6.03 -14.36 -6.96
N PHE A 56 5.31 -13.47 -6.29
CA PHE A 56 5.76 -12.10 -6.03
C PHE A 56 6.22 -11.94 -4.59
N ARG A 57 7.41 -11.36 -4.40
CA ARG A 57 7.85 -10.82 -3.12
C ARG A 57 7.41 -9.36 -3.03
N ILE A 58 6.71 -9.01 -1.97
CA ILE A 58 6.12 -7.69 -1.74
C ILE A 58 6.76 -7.09 -0.49
N GLY A 59 7.39 -5.93 -0.65
CA GLY A 59 7.89 -5.13 0.46
C GLY A 59 6.84 -4.11 0.89
N LEU A 60 6.71 -3.91 2.20
CA LEU A 60 5.78 -2.96 2.80
C LEU A 60 6.56 -2.07 3.78
N CYS A 61 6.34 -0.76 3.71
CA CYS A 61 6.94 0.25 4.59
C CYS A 61 6.00 1.47 4.66
N HIS A 62 5.91 2.18 5.78
CA HIS A 62 5.07 3.39 5.82
C HIS A 62 5.59 4.48 4.88
N GLY A 63 6.91 4.72 4.87
CA GLY A 63 7.55 5.67 3.95
C GLY A 63 8.01 6.97 4.60
N HIS A 64 7.57 7.29 5.82
CA HIS A 64 8.05 8.45 6.57
C HIS A 64 9.56 8.41 6.84
N GLN A 65 10.12 7.20 6.88
CA GLN A 65 11.55 6.92 7.06
C GLN A 65 12.38 7.15 5.78
N LEU A 66 11.74 7.32 4.62
CA LEU A 66 12.40 7.41 3.31
C LEU A 66 12.64 8.87 2.94
N ILE A 67 13.81 9.38 3.27
CA ILE A 67 14.17 10.80 3.09
C ILE A 67 15.14 10.95 1.89
N PRO A 68 14.90 11.90 0.97
CA PRO A 68 13.74 12.79 0.91
C PRO A 68 12.45 12.05 0.56
N TRP A 69 11.34 12.51 1.15
CA TRP A 69 10.01 11.97 0.88
C TRP A 69 9.68 12.10 -0.61
N ASN A 70 8.88 11.16 -1.13
CA ASN A 70 8.49 11.11 -2.54
C ASN A 70 9.65 10.93 -3.55
N SER A 71 10.79 10.37 -3.11
CA SER A 71 11.90 10.04 -4.00
C SER A 71 11.84 8.58 -4.47
N LEU A 72 11.56 8.38 -5.76
CA LEU A 72 11.59 7.06 -6.38
C LEU A 72 12.97 6.39 -6.23
N GLU A 73 14.05 7.16 -6.19
CA GLU A 73 15.41 6.63 -5.98
C GLU A 73 15.56 6.00 -4.60
N ILE A 74 15.09 6.68 -3.54
CA ILE A 74 15.12 6.18 -2.16
C ILE A 74 14.19 4.98 -1.99
N VAL A 75 12.99 5.02 -2.56
CA VAL A 75 12.08 3.87 -2.56
C VAL A 75 12.69 2.68 -3.32
N SER A 76 13.38 2.94 -4.43
CA SER A 76 14.10 1.90 -5.19
C SER A 76 15.27 1.30 -4.41
N LEU A 77 15.98 2.10 -3.61
CA LEU A 77 17.00 1.60 -2.67
C LEU A 77 16.38 0.70 -1.60
N MET A 78 15.26 1.09 -1.02
CA MET A 78 14.53 0.25 -0.05
C MET A 78 14.06 -1.06 -0.69
N ARG A 79 13.49 -1.01 -1.90
CA ARG A 79 13.09 -2.21 -2.65
C ARG A 79 14.27 -3.15 -2.91
N ARG A 80 15.44 -2.61 -3.29
CA ARG A 80 16.67 -3.39 -3.47
C ARG A 80 17.13 -4.01 -2.14
N LYS A 81 17.14 -3.23 -1.06
CA LYS A 81 17.52 -3.70 0.28
C LYS A 81 16.65 -4.88 0.76
N LEU A 82 15.35 -4.84 0.49
CA LEU A 82 14.40 -5.88 0.88
C LEU A 82 14.33 -7.05 -0.13
N ASP A 83 14.95 -6.91 -1.30
CA ASP A 83 14.89 -7.85 -2.41
C ASP A 83 13.46 -8.26 -2.77
N VAL A 84 12.67 -7.28 -3.23
CA VAL A 84 11.24 -7.47 -3.54
C VAL A 84 10.91 -7.08 -4.99
N ASP A 85 9.86 -7.71 -5.53
CA ASP A 85 9.31 -7.45 -6.86
C ASP A 85 8.40 -6.23 -6.90
N ILE A 86 7.60 -6.08 -5.84
CA ILE A 86 6.64 -4.99 -5.63
C ILE A 86 7.02 -4.28 -4.33
N MET A 87 7.18 -2.96 -4.37
CA MET A 87 7.35 -2.14 -3.16
C MET A 87 6.09 -1.34 -2.90
N ILE A 88 5.56 -1.44 -1.69
CA ILE A 88 4.40 -0.68 -1.23
C ILE A 88 4.86 0.30 -0.16
N THR A 89 4.60 1.58 -0.40
CA THR A 89 4.86 2.68 0.53
C THR A 89 3.62 3.55 0.70
N GLY A 90 3.51 4.33 1.78
CA GLY A 90 2.43 5.27 2.01
C GLY A 90 2.97 6.69 2.25
N HIS A 91 2.59 7.29 3.37
CA HIS A 91 3.03 8.59 3.91
C HIS A 91 2.67 9.84 3.08
N THR A 92 2.81 9.83 1.76
CA THR A 92 2.53 11.03 0.93
C THR A 92 1.02 11.34 0.83
N HIS A 93 0.17 10.35 1.12
CA HIS A 93 -1.28 10.34 0.91
C HIS A 93 -1.69 10.48 -0.55
N LYS A 94 -0.77 10.24 -1.50
CA LYS A 94 -1.04 10.33 -2.93
C LYS A 94 -1.01 8.94 -3.55
N LEU A 95 -2.13 8.51 -4.12
CA LEU A 95 -2.21 7.28 -4.90
C LEU A 95 -1.27 7.36 -6.10
N GLU A 96 -0.31 6.45 -6.16
CA GLU A 96 0.65 6.35 -7.26
C GLU A 96 1.01 4.88 -7.50
N THR A 97 0.74 4.38 -8.70
CA THR A 97 1.19 3.06 -9.13
C THR A 97 2.08 3.20 -10.35
N SER A 98 3.27 2.60 -10.32
CA SER A 98 4.23 2.77 -11.41
C SER A 98 5.15 1.58 -11.57
N LYS A 99 5.64 1.40 -12.81
CA LYS A 99 6.69 0.43 -13.14
C LYS A 99 8.00 1.17 -13.39
N HIS A 100 9.05 0.78 -12.68
CA HIS A 100 10.40 1.32 -12.87
C HIS A 100 11.43 0.19 -12.81
N GLU A 101 12.34 0.14 -13.79
CA GLU A 101 13.39 -0.90 -13.90
C GLU A 101 12.84 -2.35 -13.79
N GLY A 102 11.69 -2.62 -14.41
CA GLY A 102 11.07 -3.95 -14.38
C GLY A 102 10.45 -4.34 -13.04
N LYS A 103 10.47 -3.46 -12.04
CA LYS A 103 9.87 -3.62 -10.72
C LYS A 103 8.66 -2.70 -10.57
N PHE A 104 7.77 -3.03 -9.64
CA PHE A 104 6.52 -2.30 -9.45
C PHE A 104 6.52 -1.57 -8.12
N TYR A 105 5.97 -0.36 -8.11
CA TYR A 105 5.92 0.53 -6.96
C TYR A 105 4.48 0.99 -6.77
N ILE A 106 4.00 0.92 -5.54
CA ILE A 106 2.61 1.22 -5.19
C ILE A 106 2.62 2.15 -3.99
N ASN A 107 1.86 3.22 -4.10
CA ASN A 107 1.37 4.00 -2.99
C ASN A 107 -0.15 4.01 -3.06
N PRO A 108 -0.87 3.42 -2.09
CA PRO A 108 -2.33 3.34 -2.15
C PRO A 108 -3.02 4.67 -1.86
N GLY A 109 -2.27 5.69 -1.43
CA GLY A 109 -2.83 6.93 -0.90
C GLY A 109 -3.43 6.75 0.50
N SER A 110 -4.29 7.69 0.90
CA SER A 110 -5.03 7.62 2.16
C SER A 110 -6.45 7.13 1.90
N ILE A 111 -6.85 5.99 2.48
CA ILE A 111 -8.22 5.45 2.32
C ILE A 111 -9.32 6.39 2.81
N THR A 112 -9.00 7.24 3.79
CA THR A 112 -9.91 8.24 4.36
C THR A 112 -9.80 9.62 3.73
N GLY A 113 -8.84 9.84 2.83
CA GLY A 113 -8.49 11.18 2.35
C GLY A 113 -7.93 12.12 3.44
N ALA A 114 -7.22 11.58 4.44
CA ALA A 114 -6.67 12.36 5.54
C ALA A 114 -5.70 13.44 5.04
N PHE A 115 -5.64 14.57 5.76
CA PHE A 115 -4.72 15.68 5.46
C PHE A 115 -3.27 15.21 5.35
N SER A 116 -2.51 15.81 4.43
CA SER A 116 -1.07 15.59 4.25
C SER A 116 -0.36 16.92 4.05
N PRO A 117 0.81 17.13 4.69
CA PRO A 117 1.60 18.35 4.46
C PRO A 117 2.28 18.40 3.08
N VAL A 118 2.30 17.27 2.34
CA VAL A 118 2.98 17.15 1.04
C VAL A 118 2.02 16.98 -0.14
N THR A 119 0.72 16.88 0.12
CA THR A 119 -0.32 16.71 -0.91
C THR A 119 -1.49 17.65 -0.61
N GLU A 120 -1.70 18.66 -1.46
CA GLU A 120 -2.69 19.72 -1.23
C GLU A 120 -4.14 19.22 -1.23
N ASN A 121 -4.50 18.34 -2.18
CA ASN A 121 -5.86 17.85 -2.38
C ASN A 121 -5.87 16.33 -2.29
N VAL A 122 -5.93 15.82 -1.06
CA VAL A 122 -5.92 14.36 -0.82
C VAL A 122 -7.26 13.76 -1.23
N ILE A 123 -7.21 12.81 -2.17
CA ILE A 123 -8.38 12.07 -2.63
C ILE A 123 -8.40 10.72 -1.90
N PRO A 124 -9.51 10.34 -1.22
CA PRO A 124 -9.65 9.02 -0.63
C PRO A 124 -9.39 7.92 -1.64
N SER A 125 -8.45 7.02 -1.32
CA SER A 125 -7.95 6.02 -2.27
C SER A 125 -7.43 4.74 -1.63
N PHE A 126 -7.51 3.65 -2.38
CA PHE A 126 -6.88 2.38 -2.03
C PHE A 126 -6.59 1.57 -3.30
N VAL A 127 -5.74 0.54 -3.17
CA VAL A 127 -5.37 -0.35 -4.28
C VAL A 127 -5.80 -1.77 -3.97
N LEU A 128 -6.38 -2.45 -4.97
CA LEU A 128 -6.64 -3.88 -4.94
C LEU A 128 -5.72 -4.58 -5.94
N LEU A 129 -5.09 -5.66 -5.47
CA LEU A 129 -4.20 -6.50 -6.27
C LEU A 129 -4.83 -7.86 -6.51
N ASP A 130 -5.01 -8.24 -7.77
CA ASP A 130 -5.45 -9.58 -8.18
C ASP A 130 -4.27 -10.34 -8.79
N PHE A 131 -3.78 -11.35 -8.06
CA PHE A 131 -2.61 -12.14 -8.43
C PHE A 131 -3.01 -13.39 -9.22
N GLN A 132 -2.47 -13.54 -10.43
CA GLN A 132 -2.70 -14.67 -11.32
C GLN A 132 -1.36 -15.19 -11.86
N GLN A 133 -0.83 -16.23 -11.22
CA GLN A 133 0.49 -16.80 -11.54
C GLN A 133 1.59 -15.72 -11.54
N SER A 134 2.15 -15.39 -12.71
CA SER A 134 3.20 -14.37 -12.90
C SER A 134 2.66 -13.00 -13.30
N VAL A 135 1.35 -12.79 -13.27
CA VAL A 135 0.69 -11.51 -13.56
C VAL A 135 -0.03 -11.02 -12.30
N VAL A 136 0.01 -9.71 -12.06
CA VAL A 136 -0.85 -9.03 -11.08
C VAL A 136 -1.63 -7.94 -11.79
N PHE A 137 -2.95 -7.92 -11.61
CA PHE A 137 -3.79 -6.81 -12.01
C PHE A 137 -3.91 -5.84 -10.84
N ILE A 138 -3.73 -4.56 -11.13
CA ILE A 138 -3.75 -3.48 -10.15
C ILE A 138 -4.98 -2.64 -10.42
N TYR A 139 -5.81 -2.48 -9.39
CA TYR A 139 -7.03 -1.69 -9.44
C TYR A 139 -6.92 -0.52 -8.47
N ASP A 140 -6.88 0.66 -9.05
CA ASP A 140 -6.66 1.93 -8.38
C ASP A 140 -8.02 2.57 -8.14
N TYR A 141 -8.49 2.55 -6.88
CA TYR A 141 -9.80 3.09 -6.49
C TYR A 141 -9.63 4.49 -5.91
N GLN A 142 -10.43 5.43 -6.39
CA GLN A 142 -10.48 6.80 -5.89
C GLN A 142 -11.93 7.26 -5.69
N LEU A 143 -12.18 8.08 -4.66
CA LEU A 143 -13.46 8.75 -4.45
C LEU A 143 -13.40 10.19 -4.97
N VAL A 144 -13.97 10.45 -6.14
CA VAL A 144 -13.96 11.77 -6.79
C VAL A 144 -15.41 12.24 -6.94
N ASN A 145 -15.75 13.39 -6.37
CA ASN A 145 -17.12 13.96 -6.42
C ASN A 145 -18.22 12.98 -5.95
N ASN A 146 -17.96 12.23 -4.87
CA ASN A 146 -18.83 11.17 -4.33
C ASN A 146 -19.05 9.95 -5.26
N GLU A 147 -18.31 9.87 -6.36
CA GLU A 147 -18.31 8.73 -7.26
C GLU A 147 -17.00 7.95 -7.13
N VAL A 148 -17.11 6.62 -7.14
CA VAL A 148 -15.95 5.74 -7.14
C VAL A 148 -15.43 5.60 -8.56
N LYS A 149 -14.21 6.09 -8.80
CA LYS A 149 -13.45 5.88 -10.03
C LYS A 149 -12.49 4.72 -9.85
N VAL A 150 -12.32 3.94 -10.91
CA VAL A 150 -11.42 2.78 -10.93
C VAL A 150 -10.55 2.84 -12.16
N GLU A 151 -9.23 2.87 -11.95
CA GLU A 151 -8.25 2.66 -13.01
C GLU A 151 -7.67 1.26 -12.90
N LYS A 152 -7.30 0.67 -14.04
CA LYS A 152 -6.77 -0.70 -14.11
C LYS A 152 -5.42 -0.71 -14.80
N ALA A 153 -4.43 -1.30 -14.15
CA ALA A 153 -3.13 -1.61 -14.72
C ALA A 153 -2.81 -3.11 -14.58
N GLN A 154 -1.72 -3.55 -15.22
CA GLN A 154 -1.20 -4.90 -15.06
C GLN A 154 0.33 -4.89 -14.97
N TYR A 155 0.87 -5.80 -14.17
CA TYR A 155 2.30 -6.06 -14.07
C TYR A 155 2.56 -7.56 -14.25
N LYS A 156 3.49 -7.89 -15.15
CA LYS A 156 3.94 -9.26 -15.38
C LYS A 156 5.38 -9.38 -14.90
N LYS A 157 5.64 -10.36 -14.04
CA LYS A 157 6.99 -10.76 -13.65
C LYS A 157 7.67 -11.40 -14.86
N VAL A 158 8.81 -10.84 -15.25
CA VAL A 158 9.68 -11.37 -16.31
C VAL A 158 10.61 -12.42 -15.72
#